data_AF-A0A4U1ERU0-F1
#
_entry.id   AF-A0A4U1ERU0-F1
#
_cell.length_a   1.000
_cell.length_b   1.000
_cell.length_c   1.000
_cell.angle_alpha   90.00
_cell.angle_beta   90.00
_cell.angle_gamma   90.00
#
_symmetry.space_group_name_H-M   'P 1'
#
loop_
_entity.id
_entity.type
_entity.pdbx_description
1 polymer ?
#
loop_
_entity_poly.entity_id
_entity_poly.type
_entity_poly.pdbx_seq_one_letter_code
_entity_poly.pdbx_strand_id
1 'polypeptide(L)'
;VIGEDNVAVPSHLCKVILVCRSPGGFVVPSEDIGFQPQLSELQVSLQDLEKLSGLVFFPHLDGNSDIRNICLVDTCKLLDFRKFTLSTRKIQGARSVLRLENPFMENLRNAGIAPSEDFMTHCKKKLEELKAQSSQESWKESP
;
A
#
# COMPACT_ATOMS: atom_id res chain seq x y z
N VAL A 1 4.89 24.44 -6.63
CA VAL A 1 6.29 24.05 -6.28
C VAL A 1 6.47 24.16 -4.77
N ILE A 2 7.44 23.45 -4.19
CA ILE A 2 7.69 23.41 -2.74
C ILE A 2 9.19 23.68 -2.46
N GLY A 3 9.47 24.42 -1.39
CA GLY A 3 10.84 24.63 -0.88
C GLY A 3 11.66 25.66 -1.68
N GLU A 4 12.87 25.92 -1.20
CA GLU A 4 13.82 26.86 -1.81
C GLU A 4 14.23 26.41 -3.23
N ASP A 5 14.29 25.10 -3.45
CA ASP A 5 14.65 24.50 -4.74
C ASP A 5 13.49 24.41 -5.74
N ASN A 6 12.31 24.96 -5.40
CA ASN A 6 11.13 24.96 -6.27
C ASN A 6 10.74 23.57 -6.80
N VAL A 7 10.77 22.55 -5.92
CA VAL A 7 10.45 21.16 -6.29
C VAL A 7 9.02 21.09 -6.84
N ALA A 8 8.88 20.52 -8.04
CA ALA A 8 7.58 20.34 -8.68
C ALA A 8 6.77 19.24 -7.98
N VAL A 9 5.47 19.51 -7.76
CA VAL A 9 4.53 18.54 -7.21
C VAL A 9 3.69 18.03 -8.39
N PRO A 10 3.76 16.73 -8.73
CA PRO A 10 3.02 16.20 -9.86
C PRO A 10 1.52 16.13 -9.53
N SER A 11 0.66 16.42 -10.50
CA SER A 11 -0.79 16.24 -10.36
C SER A 11 -1.21 14.76 -10.43
N HIS A 12 -0.42 13.94 -11.12
CA HIS A 12 -0.64 12.51 -11.30
C HIS A 12 0.67 11.74 -11.20
N LEU A 13 0.57 10.49 -10.79
CA LEU A 13 1.66 9.52 -10.77
C LEU A 13 1.34 8.41 -11.76
N CYS A 14 2.36 7.91 -12.45
CA CYS A 14 2.22 6.78 -13.36
C CYS A 14 3.09 5.60 -12.95
N LYS A 15 2.61 4.39 -13.22
CA LYS A 15 3.40 3.17 -13.11
C LYS A 15 3.15 2.29 -14.32
N VAL A 16 4.24 1.82 -14.94
CA VAL A 16 4.18 0.86 -16.03
C VAL A 16 4.73 -0.47 -15.52
N ILE A 17 3.95 -1.54 -15.72
CA ILE A 17 4.28 -2.89 -15.25
C ILE A 17 4.35 -3.81 -16.47
N LEU A 18 5.37 -4.67 -16.55
CA LEU A 18 5.50 -5.70 -17.58
C LEU A 18 5.69 -7.06 -16.91
N VAL A 19 4.77 -7.98 -17.17
CA VAL A 19 4.84 -9.38 -16.69
C VAL A 19 4.61 -10.30 -17.87
N CYS A 20 5.52 -11.25 -18.13
CA CYS A 20 5.36 -12.25 -19.20
C CYS A 20 4.87 -11.66 -20.55
N ARG A 21 5.51 -10.58 -21.03
CA ARG A 21 5.14 -9.84 -22.26
C ARG A 21 3.77 -9.14 -22.25
N SER A 22 3.15 -9.01 -21.09
CA SER A 22 1.87 -8.33 -20.90
C SER A 22 2.10 -7.01 -20.15
N PRO A 23 2.17 -5.86 -20.85
CA PRO A 23 2.33 -4.56 -20.24
C PRO A 23 0.99 -4.04 -19.67
N GLY A 24 1.08 -3.16 -18.68
CA GLY A 24 -0.02 -2.33 -18.20
C GLY A 24 0.48 -0.98 -17.72
N GLY A 25 -0.13 0.09 -18.23
CA GLY A 25 0.08 1.44 -17.75
C GLY A 25 -1.02 1.83 -16.78
N PHE A 26 -0.66 2.47 -15.67
CA PHE A 26 -1.59 2.95 -14.66
C PHE A 26 -1.29 4.40 -14.33
N VAL A 27 -2.33 5.23 -14.23
CA VAL A 27 -2.21 6.64 -13.86
C VAL A 27 -3.16 6.91 -12.69
N VAL A 28 -2.63 7.52 -11.64
CA VAL A 28 -3.37 7.84 -10.42
C VAL A 28 -3.20 9.31 -10.06
N PRO A 29 -4.25 10.02 -9.61
CA PRO A 29 -4.09 11.39 -9.16
C PRO A 29 -3.25 11.45 -7.87
N SER A 30 -2.51 12.53 -7.69
CA SER A 30 -1.72 12.80 -6.47
C SER A 30 -2.59 13.34 -5.34
N GLU A 31 -3.73 12.68 -5.10
CA GLU A 31 -4.70 13.03 -4.06
C GLU A 31 -5.14 11.76 -3.32
N ASP A 32 -6.00 11.93 -2.32
CA ASP A 32 -6.48 10.79 -1.54
C ASP A 32 -7.41 9.90 -2.38
N ILE A 33 -6.99 8.65 -2.59
CA ILE A 33 -7.76 7.64 -3.31
C ILE A 33 -8.28 6.62 -2.29
N GLY A 34 -9.60 6.48 -2.22
CA GLY A 34 -10.26 5.48 -1.38
C GLY A 34 -10.16 4.05 -1.93
N PHE A 35 -10.89 3.13 -1.30
CA PHE A 35 -10.94 1.72 -1.72
C PHE A 35 -12.01 1.41 -2.78
N GLN A 36 -12.78 2.40 -3.21
CA GLN A 36 -13.80 2.22 -4.25
C GLN A 36 -13.22 1.95 -5.64
N PRO A 37 -12.35 2.81 -6.20
CA PRO A 37 -11.84 2.58 -7.56
C PRO A 37 -10.97 1.32 -7.61
N GLN A 38 -11.28 0.43 -8.57
CA GLN A 38 -10.43 -0.72 -8.85
C GLN A 38 -9.21 -0.30 -9.67
N LEU A 39 -8.09 -1.02 -9.56
CA LEU A 39 -6.87 -0.71 -10.32
C LEU A 39 -7.10 -0.74 -11.85
N SER A 40 -8.04 -1.57 -12.33
CA SER A 40 -8.42 -1.63 -13.74
C SER A 40 -9.05 -0.33 -14.26
N GLU A 41 -9.73 0.43 -13.40
CA GLU A 41 -10.32 1.73 -13.77
C GLU A 41 -9.25 2.82 -13.97
N LEU A 42 -8.09 2.62 -13.35
CA LEU A 42 -6.92 3.50 -13.43
C LEU A 42 -5.94 3.07 -14.53
N GLN A 43 -6.30 2.02 -15.28
CA GLN A 43 -5.49 1.51 -16.38
C GLN A 43 -5.64 2.40 -17.62
N VAL A 44 -4.52 2.73 -18.23
CA VAL A 44 -4.45 3.49 -19.49
C VAL A 44 -3.69 2.68 -20.54
N SER A 45 -3.88 3.02 -21.82
CA SER A 45 -3.08 2.45 -22.88
C SER A 45 -1.62 2.90 -22.74
N LEU A 46 -0.68 2.05 -23.15
CA LEU A 46 0.74 2.42 -23.11
C LEU A 46 1.02 3.61 -24.04
N GLN A 47 0.36 3.64 -25.20
CA GLN A 47 0.49 4.71 -26.19
C GLN A 47 0.05 6.07 -25.65
N ASP A 48 -1.07 6.13 -24.91
CA ASP A 48 -1.51 7.38 -24.29
C ASP A 48 -0.53 7.85 -23.23
N LEU A 49 0.02 6.92 -22.44
CA LEU A 49 0.99 7.25 -21.41
C LEU A 49 2.31 7.76 -21.99
N GLU A 50 2.79 7.16 -23.08
CA GLU A 50 3.96 7.63 -23.85
C GLU A 50 3.71 9.04 -24.39
N LYS A 51 2.52 9.29 -24.96
CA LYS A 51 2.13 10.60 -25.47
C LYS A 51 2.08 11.67 -24.37
N LEU A 52 1.58 11.34 -23.18
CA LEU A 52 1.48 12.26 -22.05
C LEU A 52 2.84 12.51 -21.38
N SER A 53 3.69 11.50 -21.31
CA SER A 53 4.99 11.57 -20.62
C SER A 53 6.14 12.01 -21.52
N GLY A 54 6.00 11.90 -22.84
CA GLY A 54 7.09 12.10 -23.78
C GLY A 54 8.16 11.00 -23.72
N LEU A 55 7.82 9.83 -23.15
CA LEU A 55 8.72 8.68 -23.00
C LEU A 55 8.33 7.56 -23.96
N VAL A 56 9.24 6.61 -24.17
CA VAL A 56 8.97 5.33 -24.84
C VAL A 56 9.24 4.21 -23.84
N PHE A 57 8.23 3.39 -23.55
CA PHE A 57 8.32 2.31 -22.57
C PHE A 57 8.61 0.98 -23.27
N PHE A 58 9.57 0.23 -22.73
CA PHE A 58 9.98 -1.08 -23.25
C PHE A 58 10.27 -1.08 -24.78
N PRO A 59 11.22 -0.26 -25.27
CA PRO A 59 11.48 -0.12 -26.71
C PRO A 59 11.95 -1.42 -27.40
N HIS A 60 12.37 -2.43 -26.63
CA HIS A 60 12.77 -3.74 -27.14
C HIS A 60 11.67 -4.81 -27.01
N LEU A 61 10.48 -4.44 -26.55
CA LEU A 61 9.34 -5.34 -26.53
C LEU A 61 8.85 -5.52 -27.97
N ASP A 62 8.88 -6.76 -28.47
CA ASP A 62 8.43 -7.07 -29.82
C ASP A 62 6.92 -6.85 -29.95
N GLY A 63 6.54 -5.77 -30.64
CA GLY A 63 5.15 -5.42 -30.93
C GLY A 63 4.40 -6.42 -31.82
N ASN A 64 5.12 -7.34 -32.48
CA ASN A 64 4.53 -8.41 -33.28
C ASN A 64 4.24 -9.69 -32.47
N SER A 65 4.61 -9.70 -31.19
CA SER A 65 4.32 -10.82 -30.28
C SER A 65 2.91 -10.70 -29.68
N ASP A 66 2.37 -11.80 -29.14
CA ASP A 66 1.08 -11.83 -28.45
C ASP A 66 1.15 -11.01 -27.14
N ILE A 67 0.96 -9.70 -27.27
CA ILE A 67 0.90 -8.75 -26.16
C ILE A 67 -0.51 -8.78 -25.60
N ARG A 68 -0.63 -9.23 -24.35
CA ARG A 68 -1.91 -9.28 -23.63
C ARG A 68 -1.97 -8.18 -22.58
N ASN A 69 -3.18 -7.77 -22.23
CA ASN A 69 -3.38 -6.84 -21.12
C ASN A 69 -3.04 -7.53 -19.80
N ILE A 70 -2.20 -6.90 -18.96
CA ILE A 70 -1.81 -7.44 -17.65
C ILE A 70 -3.02 -7.80 -16.75
N CYS A 71 -4.10 -7.04 -16.82
CA CYS A 71 -5.32 -7.28 -16.03
C CYS A 71 -6.23 -8.38 -16.59
N LEU A 72 -5.88 -8.97 -17.74
CA LEU A 72 -6.48 -10.20 -18.25
C LEU A 72 -5.68 -11.44 -17.86
N VAL A 73 -4.37 -11.29 -17.67
CA VAL A 73 -3.47 -12.40 -17.27
C VAL A 73 -3.28 -12.47 -15.75
N ASP A 74 -3.43 -11.34 -15.05
CA ASP A 74 -3.46 -11.22 -13.60
C ASP A 74 -4.79 -10.58 -13.17
N THR A 75 -5.07 -10.64 -11.88
CA THR A 75 -6.28 -10.10 -11.26
C THR A 75 -6.39 -8.58 -11.30
N CYS A 76 -5.26 -7.85 -11.28
CA CYS A 76 -5.25 -6.40 -11.03
C CYS A 76 -6.11 -5.99 -9.82
N LYS A 77 -6.19 -6.84 -8.79
CA LYS A 77 -6.98 -6.56 -7.59
C LYS A 77 -6.09 -5.97 -6.50
N LEU A 78 -6.44 -4.77 -6.06
CA LEU A 78 -5.83 -4.17 -4.88
C LEU A 78 -6.29 -4.91 -3.63
N LEU A 79 -5.52 -4.75 -2.55
CA LEU A 79 -5.96 -5.21 -1.24
C LEU A 79 -7.24 -4.46 -0.85
N ASP A 80 -8.25 -5.20 -0.42
CA ASP A 80 -9.44 -4.63 0.18
C ASP A 80 -9.11 -3.91 1.49
N PHE A 81 -10.02 -3.03 1.94
CA PHE A 81 -9.87 -2.26 3.18
C PHE A 81 -9.52 -3.14 4.38
N ARG A 82 -10.10 -4.35 4.43
CA ARG A 82 -9.88 -5.30 5.53
C ARG A 82 -8.44 -5.80 5.57
N LYS A 83 -7.95 -6.34 4.46
CA LYS A 83 -6.57 -6.86 4.33
C LYS A 83 -5.53 -5.75 4.47
N PHE A 84 -5.82 -4.56 3.92
CA PHE A 84 -4.93 -3.41 4.07
C PHE A 84 -4.82 -2.94 5.52
N THR A 85 -5.96 -2.86 6.22
CA THR A 85 -6.01 -2.41 7.63
C THR A 85 -5.37 -3.42 8.56
N LEU A 86 -5.54 -4.72 8.32
CA LEU A 86 -4.92 -5.82 9.06
C LEU A 86 -3.41 -6.00 8.79
N SER A 87 -2.72 -5.04 8.18
CA SER A 87 -1.29 -5.15 7.92
C SER A 87 -0.46 -5.23 9.21
N THR A 88 0.35 -6.27 9.32
CA THR A 88 1.22 -6.56 10.47
C THR A 88 2.23 -5.44 10.77
N ARG A 89 2.53 -4.59 9.79
CA ARG A 89 3.37 -3.40 9.96
C ARG A 89 2.80 -2.42 11.01
N LYS A 90 1.47 -2.24 11.07
CA LYS A 90 0.84 -1.35 12.05
C LYS A 90 1.04 -1.87 13.49
N ILE A 91 0.98 -3.19 13.67
CA ILE A 91 1.28 -3.84 14.95
C ILE A 91 2.73 -3.58 15.34
N GLN A 92 3.67 -3.85 14.43
CA GLN A 92 5.10 -3.69 14.72
C GLN A 92 5.48 -2.25 15.09
N GLY A 93 4.85 -1.26 14.45
CA GLY A 93 5.06 0.16 14.72
C GLY A 93 4.41 0.69 15.99
N ALA A 94 3.59 -0.10 16.70
CA ALA A 94 2.97 0.34 17.95
C ALA A 94 4.04 0.55 19.04
N ARG A 95 3.99 1.72 19.69
CA ARG A 95 4.92 2.14 20.76
C ARG A 95 4.30 2.12 22.16
N SER A 96 3.00 1.85 22.26
CA SER A 96 2.31 1.75 23.55
C SER A 96 1.16 0.77 23.46
N VAL A 97 0.82 0.19 24.60
CA VAL A 97 -0.32 -0.73 24.74
C VAL A 97 -1.62 -0.04 24.30
N LEU A 98 -1.84 1.21 24.73
CA LEU A 98 -3.00 2.02 24.33
C LEU A 98 -3.14 2.19 22.81
N ARG A 99 -2.02 2.38 22.08
CA ARG A 99 -2.05 2.49 20.62
C ARG A 99 -2.30 1.16 19.91
N LEU A 100 -1.94 0.04 20.54
CA LEU A 100 -2.21 -1.29 20.03
C LEU A 100 -3.67 -1.71 20.31
N GLU A 101 -4.22 -1.35 21.47
CA GLU A 101 -5.54 -1.78 21.94
C GLU A 101 -6.70 -0.91 21.43
N ASN A 102 -6.63 0.43 21.50
CA ASN A 102 -7.81 1.26 21.19
C ASN A 102 -7.98 1.59 19.69
N PRO A 103 -7.11 2.35 19.02
CA PRO A 103 -7.41 2.79 17.65
C PRO A 103 -7.23 1.69 16.60
N PHE A 104 -6.68 0.53 16.94
CA PHE A 104 -6.43 -0.53 15.96
C PHE A 104 -7.42 -1.69 16.08
N MET A 105 -7.57 -2.26 17.28
CA MET A 105 -8.53 -3.35 17.49
C MET A 105 -9.99 -2.85 17.49
N GLU A 106 -10.26 -1.63 17.97
CA GLU A 106 -11.60 -1.03 17.93
C GLU A 106 -12.01 -0.68 16.50
N ASN A 107 -11.10 -0.13 15.68
CA ASN A 107 -11.38 0.12 14.26
C ASN A 107 -11.65 -1.17 13.48
N LEU A 108 -10.96 -2.28 13.80
CA LEU A 108 -11.23 -3.59 13.21
C LEU A 108 -12.60 -4.13 13.65
N ARG A 109 -12.94 -3.97 14.94
CA ARG A 109 -14.25 -4.37 15.48
C ARG A 109 -15.39 -3.57 14.87
N ASN A 110 -15.26 -2.25 14.82
CA ASN A 110 -16.24 -1.32 14.24
C ASN A 110 -16.43 -1.55 12.74
N ALA A 111 -15.39 -1.99 12.04
CA ALA A 111 -15.46 -2.38 10.64
C ALA A 111 -16.02 -3.80 10.41
N GLY A 112 -16.41 -4.53 11.47
CA GLY A 112 -16.95 -5.90 11.37
C GLY A 112 -15.90 -6.93 10.92
N ILE A 113 -14.61 -6.63 11.11
CA ILE A 113 -13.50 -7.42 10.61
C ILE A 113 -13.00 -8.37 11.71
N ALA A 114 -13.19 -9.68 11.51
CA ALA A 114 -12.55 -10.69 12.35
C ALA A 114 -11.05 -10.81 11.97
N PRO A 115 -10.10 -10.65 12.91
CA PRO A 115 -8.68 -10.85 12.63
C PRO A 115 -8.35 -12.33 12.41
N SER A 116 -7.34 -12.63 11.58
CA SER A 116 -6.84 -14.01 11.42
C SER A 116 -6.05 -14.48 12.65
N GLU A 117 -5.86 -15.79 12.77
CA GLU A 117 -5.10 -16.38 13.88
C GLU A 117 -3.62 -15.92 13.88
N ASP A 118 -3.00 -15.86 12.70
CA ASP A 118 -1.64 -15.34 12.50
C ASP A 118 -1.53 -13.89 13.00
N PHE A 119 -2.52 -13.06 12.65
CA PHE A 119 -2.58 -11.68 13.08
C PHE A 119 -2.67 -11.55 14.60
N MET A 120 -3.52 -12.37 15.24
CA MET A 120 -3.65 -12.39 16.69
C MET A 120 -2.37 -12.83 17.40
N THR A 121 -1.61 -13.75 16.80
CA THR A 121 -0.30 -14.18 17.31
C THR A 121 0.70 -13.03 17.32
N HIS A 122 0.76 -12.25 16.23
CA HIS A 122 1.60 -11.06 16.16
C HIS A 122 1.19 -9.96 17.14
N CYS A 123 -0.12 -9.72 17.30
CA CYS A 123 -0.64 -8.77 18.30
C CYS A 123 -0.23 -9.16 19.72
N LYS A 124 -0.43 -10.43 20.11
CA LYS A 124 -0.07 -10.93 21.45
C LYS A 124 1.42 -10.77 21.72
N LYS A 125 2.28 -11.15 20.76
CA LYS A 125 3.72 -11.00 20.90
C LYS A 125 4.12 -9.54 21.14
N LYS A 126 3.58 -8.61 20.34
CA LYS A 126 3.89 -7.18 20.47
C LYS A 126 3.39 -6.59 21.79
N LEU A 127 2.22 -7.04 22.27
CA LEU A 127 1.67 -6.61 23.55
C LEU A 127 2.60 -6.95 24.72
N GLU A 128 3.11 -8.19 24.75
CA GLU A 128 4.05 -8.63 25.79
C GLU A 128 5.39 -7.90 25.72
N GLU A 129 5.90 -7.62 24.51
CA GLU A 129 7.10 -6.78 24.32
C GLU A 129 6.91 -5.38 24.92
N LEU A 130 5.75 -4.73 24.66
CA LEU A 130 5.48 -3.38 25.16
C LEU A 130 5.30 -3.33 26.69
N LYS A 131 4.66 -4.36 27.28
CA LYS A 131 4.55 -4.47 28.74
C LYS A 131 5.91 -4.67 29.41
N ALA A 132 6.76 -5.50 28.82
CA ALA A 132 8.12 -5.72 29.31
C ALA A 132 8.96 -4.43 29.27
N GLN A 133 8.85 -3.66 28.19
CA GLN A 133 9.54 -2.37 28.05
C GLN A 133 9.06 -1.34 29.08
N SER A 134 7.74 -1.19 29.28
CA SER A 134 7.19 -0.25 30.27
C SER A 134 7.60 -0.58 31.71
N SER A 135 7.71 -1.87 32.04
CA SER A 135 8.21 -2.30 33.34
C SER A 135 9.69 -1.93 33.50
N GLN A 136 10.53 -2.20 32.51
CA GLN A 136 11.97 -1.86 32.58
C GLN A 136 12.25 -0.35 32.65
N GLU A 137 11.41 0.49 32.06
CA GLU A 137 11.51 1.94 32.18
C GLU A 137 11.14 2.42 33.59
N SER A 138 10.10 1.83 34.21
CA SER A 138 9.71 2.11 35.61
C SER A 138 10.82 1.77 36.62
N TRP A 139 11.60 0.70 36.38
CA TRP A 139 12.73 0.33 37.25
C TRP A 139 13.94 1.25 37.09
N LYS A 140 14.06 2.01 36.00
CA LYS A 140 15.18 2.93 35.75
C LYS A 140 14.93 4.35 36.26
N GLU A 141 13.68 4.74 36.47
CA GLU A 141 13.28 6.07 36.95
C GLU A 141 13.08 6.15 38.47
N SER A 142 13.40 5.09 39.22
CA SER A 142 13.32 5.08 40.70
C SER A 142 14.73 5.24 41.32
N PRO A 143 15.07 6.40 41.93
CA PRO A 143 16.17 6.53 42.88
C PRO A 143 15.80 5.97 44.26
#